data_AF-A0A6B3SRM6-F1
#
_entry.id   AF-A0A6B3SRM6-F1
#
_cell.length_a   1.000
_cell.length_b   1.000
_cell.length_c   1.000
_cell.angle_alpha   90.00
_cell.angle_beta   90.00
_cell.angle_gamma   90.00
#
_symmetry.space_group_name_H-M   'P 1'
#
loop_
_entity.id
_entity.type
_entity.pdbx_description
1 polymer ?
#
loop_
_entity_poly.entity_id
_entity_poly.type
_entity_poly.pdbx_seq_one_letter_code
_entity_poly.pdbx_strand_id
1 'polypeptide(L)'
;MYTEYMVVESSGSSPKRAKRLRLGDTSCRNEAWLRDTLHQNPDILPIAEIDSSFGQLIPLCTELRTGSGPIDLAFINQHGRLTLVECKLWRNPEARREVVAQILDYARSISRWSYSDLQRQVSAATGITGNVPFELVRSKFPYLEEHAFVDATAAAMRQGRFMLLIAGDGIREDVGAIAELINRNAASAFAFGMVEVALYDLEGSALIIQPRVVARTQVIPHHVVVVQSETGSVPILNAEETGDLETGRVGRPDTEVKEVNAQHEIYRHWWKPVLAASIDDPDQEPPKLYWPNNVRLPLPWPGVWILLYATRNGQGELGACLAGRAGAYADFIERLRPNVDKILMQLPEKSEFRKFSTGDDFTFTITRSGSDFASDQEKTQWLAKMANVFVNVFRPIAKELIRDSSSPL
;
A
#
# COMPACT_ATOMS: atom_id res chain seq x y z
N MET A 1 23.14 -17.17 -24.93
CA MET A 1 22.22 -18.25 -25.38
C MET A 1 22.64 -19.55 -24.68
N TYR A 2 21.71 -20.33 -24.13
CA TYR A 2 22.04 -21.59 -23.42
C TYR A 2 22.47 -22.63 -24.44
N THR A 3 23.47 -23.42 -24.06
CA THR A 3 23.89 -24.59 -24.83
C THR A 3 22.81 -25.67 -24.76
N GLU A 4 22.71 -26.49 -25.80
CA GLU A 4 21.80 -27.66 -25.83
C GLU A 4 22.21 -28.76 -24.84
N TYR A 5 23.46 -28.74 -24.39
CA TYR A 5 24.00 -29.77 -23.50
C TYR A 5 24.83 -29.15 -22.39
N MET A 6 24.82 -29.84 -21.24
CA MET A 6 25.74 -29.65 -20.14
C MET A 6 26.41 -30.98 -19.80
N VAL A 7 27.59 -30.91 -19.20
CA VAL A 7 28.30 -32.09 -18.69
C VAL A 7 28.39 -31.98 -17.18
N VAL A 8 27.99 -33.04 -16.49
CA VAL A 8 28.09 -33.16 -15.03
C VAL A 8 29.15 -34.22 -14.73
N GLU A 9 30.18 -33.81 -14.01
CA GLU A 9 31.22 -34.70 -13.52
C GLU A 9 31.05 -34.92 -12.01
N SER A 10 31.07 -36.18 -11.59
CA SER A 10 31.03 -36.57 -10.18
C SER A 10 32.28 -37.39 -9.87
N SER A 11 32.87 -37.19 -8.68
CA SER A 11 34.07 -37.91 -8.27
C SER A 11 33.89 -39.43 -8.41
N GLY A 12 34.72 -40.07 -9.23
CA GLY A 12 34.71 -41.52 -9.46
C GLY A 12 33.69 -42.04 -10.47
N SER A 13 33.01 -41.19 -11.24
CA SER A 13 32.10 -41.60 -12.32
C SER A 13 32.48 -40.93 -13.65
N SER A 14 32.18 -41.61 -14.77
CA SER A 14 32.33 -40.98 -16.09
C SER A 14 31.40 -39.75 -16.20
N PRO A 15 31.84 -38.66 -16.85
CA PRO A 15 31.00 -37.48 -17.04
C PRO A 15 29.67 -37.84 -17.71
N LYS A 16 28.57 -37.37 -17.13
CA LYS A 16 27.22 -37.58 -17.65
C LYS A 16 26.78 -36.37 -18.45
N ARG A 17 26.06 -36.59 -19.54
CA ARG A 17 25.59 -35.51 -20.42
C ARG A 17 24.14 -35.18 -20.10
N ALA A 18 23.88 -33.95 -19.69
CA ALA A 18 22.53 -33.44 -19.52
C ALA A 18 22.05 -32.76 -20.80
N LYS A 19 20.84 -33.09 -21.25
CA LYS A 19 20.22 -32.50 -22.45
C LYS A 19 19.22 -31.43 -22.03
N ARG A 20 19.22 -30.29 -22.73
CA ARG A 20 18.26 -29.22 -22.48
C ARG A 20 16.83 -29.71 -22.68
N LEU A 21 15.97 -29.42 -21.69
CA LEU A 21 14.53 -29.55 -21.77
C LEU A 21 13.90 -28.18 -22.01
N ARG A 22 12.80 -28.15 -22.77
CA ARG A 22 11.95 -26.98 -22.90
C ARG A 22 10.88 -27.02 -21.81
N LEU A 23 10.62 -25.88 -21.18
CA LEU A 23 9.44 -25.74 -20.32
C LEU A 23 8.18 -25.76 -21.21
N GLY A 24 7.09 -26.30 -20.68
CA GLY A 24 5.84 -26.49 -21.44
C GLY A 24 5.73 -27.79 -22.25
N ASP A 25 6.84 -28.38 -22.69
CA ASP A 25 6.82 -29.68 -23.43
C ASP A 25 6.59 -30.89 -22.50
N THR A 26 6.85 -30.72 -21.20
CA THR A 26 6.58 -31.74 -20.18
C THR A 26 5.33 -31.31 -19.39
N SER A 27 4.28 -32.13 -19.38
CA SER A 27 2.95 -31.81 -18.84
C SER A 27 2.91 -31.33 -17.38
N CYS A 28 3.99 -31.52 -16.62
CA CYS A 28 4.12 -31.11 -15.22
C CYS A 28 4.96 -29.85 -14.97
N ARG A 29 5.47 -29.16 -16.01
CA ARG A 29 6.40 -28.02 -15.90
C ARG A 29 5.78 -26.73 -16.44
N ASN A 30 4.71 -26.28 -15.77
CA ASN A 30 3.98 -25.04 -16.05
C ASN A 30 4.51 -23.84 -15.23
N GLU A 31 3.87 -22.67 -15.33
CA GLU A 31 4.22 -21.48 -14.54
C GLU A 31 4.18 -21.73 -13.03
N ALA A 32 3.17 -22.46 -12.54
CA ALA A 32 3.05 -22.80 -11.13
C ALA A 32 4.22 -23.64 -10.62
N TRP A 33 4.68 -24.61 -11.42
CA TRP A 33 5.87 -25.39 -11.09
C TRP A 33 7.12 -24.52 -11.00
N LEU A 34 7.29 -23.58 -11.93
CA LEU A 34 8.42 -22.64 -11.93
C LEU A 34 8.38 -21.76 -10.68
N ARG A 35 7.22 -21.17 -10.37
CA ARG A 35 6.96 -20.38 -9.16
C ARG A 35 7.37 -21.16 -7.91
N ASP A 36 6.81 -22.35 -7.72
CA ASP A 36 7.03 -23.14 -6.51
C ASP A 36 8.51 -23.57 -6.36
N THR A 37 9.17 -23.87 -7.48
CA THR A 37 10.61 -24.20 -7.51
C THR A 37 11.46 -23.02 -7.05
N LEU A 38 11.19 -21.82 -7.56
CA LEU A 38 11.91 -20.60 -7.20
C LEU A 38 11.62 -20.17 -5.75
N HIS A 39 10.38 -20.34 -5.28
CA HIS A 39 10.02 -20.07 -3.88
C HIS A 39 10.79 -20.95 -2.90
N GLN A 40 10.94 -22.24 -3.22
CA GLN A 40 11.65 -23.22 -2.37
C GLN A 40 13.18 -23.06 -2.42
N ASN A 41 13.71 -22.49 -3.51
CA ASN A 41 15.15 -22.38 -3.74
C ASN A 41 15.53 -20.93 -4.11
N PRO A 42 15.25 -19.91 -3.29
CA PRO A 42 15.45 -18.51 -3.65
C PRO A 42 16.89 -18.19 -4.10
N ASP A 43 17.88 -18.88 -3.54
CA ASP A 43 19.30 -18.68 -3.82
C ASP A 43 19.72 -19.02 -5.26
N ILE A 44 18.89 -19.71 -6.04
CA ILE A 44 19.19 -19.98 -7.45
C ILE A 44 18.97 -18.75 -8.34
N LEU A 45 18.25 -17.72 -7.85
CA LEU A 45 18.04 -16.48 -8.58
C LEU A 45 19.31 -15.60 -8.53
N PRO A 46 19.90 -15.22 -9.68
CA PRO A 46 21.15 -14.46 -9.75
C PRO A 46 20.93 -12.95 -9.51
N ILE A 47 20.31 -12.59 -8.39
CA ILE A 47 19.90 -11.21 -8.12
C ILE A 47 21.07 -10.23 -7.92
N ALA A 48 22.23 -10.71 -7.46
CA ALA A 48 23.41 -9.88 -7.32
C ALA A 48 23.97 -9.40 -8.67
N GLU A 49 23.71 -10.16 -9.75
CA GLU A 49 24.01 -9.72 -11.12
C GLU A 49 23.04 -8.63 -11.60
N ILE A 50 21.91 -8.41 -10.94
CA ILE A 50 20.94 -7.36 -11.29
C ILE A 50 21.22 -6.13 -10.44
N ASP A 51 21.14 -6.26 -9.12
CA ASP A 51 21.48 -5.23 -8.14
C ASP A 51 22.02 -5.89 -6.85
N SER A 52 23.33 -5.80 -6.67
CA SER A 52 24.03 -6.34 -5.50
C SER A 52 23.55 -5.78 -4.15
N SER A 53 22.84 -4.65 -4.13
CA SER A 53 22.34 -4.03 -2.89
C SER A 53 21.11 -4.73 -2.31
N PHE A 54 20.50 -5.68 -3.02
CA PHE A 54 19.35 -6.46 -2.52
C PHE A 54 19.74 -7.62 -1.59
N GLY A 55 21.02 -8.03 -1.52
CA GLY A 55 21.46 -9.05 -0.56
C GLY A 55 20.73 -10.39 -0.72
N GLN A 56 20.52 -11.13 0.38
CA GLN A 56 19.85 -12.44 0.36
C GLN A 56 18.33 -12.31 0.24
N LEU A 57 17.71 -13.17 -0.59
CA LEU A 57 16.25 -13.29 -0.71
C LEU A 57 15.67 -14.16 0.40
N ILE A 58 14.64 -13.67 1.08
CA ILE A 58 13.86 -14.40 2.06
C ILE A 58 12.44 -14.60 1.49
N PRO A 59 11.99 -15.85 1.26
CA PRO A 59 10.65 -16.12 0.73
C PRO A 59 9.59 -15.53 1.64
N LEU A 60 8.74 -14.67 1.09
CA LEU A 60 7.67 -14.01 1.84
C LEU A 60 6.35 -14.77 1.65
N CYS A 61 5.93 -14.94 0.39
CA CYS A 61 4.79 -15.77 0.02
C CYS A 61 4.72 -15.96 -1.51
N THR A 62 3.86 -16.90 -1.93
CA THR A 62 3.38 -17.02 -3.29
C THR A 62 2.01 -16.34 -3.43
N GLU A 63 1.62 -15.96 -4.65
CA GLU A 63 0.28 -15.43 -4.96
C GLU A 63 -0.12 -14.19 -4.11
N LEU A 64 0.81 -13.24 -3.92
CA LEU A 64 0.56 -12.04 -3.12
C LEU A 64 -0.47 -11.15 -3.80
N ARG A 65 -1.67 -11.03 -3.23
CA ARG A 65 -2.78 -10.30 -3.86
C ARG A 65 -2.56 -8.79 -3.86
N THR A 66 -2.75 -8.18 -5.02
CA THR A 66 -2.76 -6.72 -5.19
C THR A 66 -4.02 -6.25 -5.93
N GLY A 67 -4.24 -4.94 -5.99
CA GLY A 67 -5.30 -4.35 -6.82
C GLY A 67 -5.16 -4.63 -8.32
N SER A 68 -3.98 -5.06 -8.78
CA SER A 68 -3.70 -5.37 -10.19
C SER A 68 -3.62 -6.88 -10.46
N GLY A 69 -3.96 -7.72 -9.47
CA GLY A 69 -3.83 -9.19 -9.56
C GLY A 69 -2.83 -9.77 -8.56
N PRO A 70 -2.72 -11.11 -8.49
CA PRO A 70 -1.75 -11.80 -7.64
C PRO A 70 -0.34 -11.76 -8.25
N ILE A 71 0.66 -11.47 -7.43
CA ILE A 71 2.08 -11.59 -7.78
C ILE A 71 2.49 -13.04 -7.53
N ASP A 72 3.11 -13.69 -8.51
CA ASP A 72 3.49 -15.10 -8.39
C ASP A 72 4.41 -15.34 -7.17
N LEU A 73 5.46 -14.52 -7.01
CA LEU A 73 6.38 -14.60 -5.88
C LEU A 73 6.71 -13.22 -5.31
N ALA A 74 6.71 -13.15 -3.97
CA ALA A 74 7.29 -12.06 -3.23
C ALA A 74 8.42 -12.57 -2.34
N PHE A 75 9.54 -11.86 -2.35
CA PHE A 75 10.64 -12.02 -1.40
C PHE A 75 10.89 -10.69 -0.69
N ILE A 76 11.52 -10.76 0.48
CA ILE A 76 12.01 -9.61 1.23
C ILE A 76 13.45 -9.86 1.66
N ASN A 77 14.22 -8.81 1.92
CA ASN A 77 15.58 -8.93 2.45
C ASN A 77 15.71 -8.32 3.85
N GLN A 78 16.90 -8.44 4.45
CA GLN A 78 17.22 -7.85 5.76
C GLN A 78 17.09 -6.31 5.82
N HIS A 79 17.02 -5.63 4.68
CA HIS A 79 16.89 -4.17 4.58
C HIS A 79 15.45 -3.71 4.33
N GLY A 80 14.47 -4.62 4.37
CA GLY A 80 13.05 -4.31 4.13
C GLY A 80 12.69 -4.09 2.65
N ARG A 81 13.56 -4.47 1.71
CA ARG A 81 13.29 -4.26 0.28
C ARG A 81 12.61 -5.48 -0.32
N LEU A 82 11.58 -5.25 -1.13
CA LEU A 82 10.81 -6.30 -1.77
C LEU A 82 11.39 -6.66 -3.14
N THR A 83 11.44 -7.96 -3.41
CA THR A 83 11.65 -8.52 -4.75
C THR A 83 10.35 -9.15 -5.21
N LEU A 84 9.81 -8.66 -6.32
CA LEU A 84 8.59 -9.15 -6.93
C LEU A 84 8.96 -9.95 -8.17
N VAL A 85 8.48 -11.17 -8.29
CA VAL A 85 8.78 -12.04 -9.43
C VAL A 85 7.50 -12.50 -10.09
N GLU A 86 7.44 -12.35 -11.40
CA GLU A 86 6.38 -12.89 -12.24
C GLU A 86 6.95 -14.02 -13.12
N CYS A 87 6.28 -15.17 -13.12
CA CYS A 87 6.67 -16.38 -13.83
C CYS A 87 5.89 -16.50 -15.13
N LYS A 88 6.58 -16.59 -16.27
CA LYS A 88 5.93 -16.68 -17.58
C LYS A 88 6.60 -17.69 -18.50
N LEU A 89 5.81 -18.60 -19.09
CA LEU A 89 6.26 -19.44 -20.19
C LEU A 89 5.91 -18.77 -21.52
N TRP A 90 6.93 -18.43 -22.30
CA TRP A 90 6.77 -17.53 -23.43
C TRP A 90 6.25 -18.26 -24.66
N ARG A 91 4.99 -17.99 -25.02
CA ARG A 91 4.36 -18.55 -26.22
C ARG A 91 4.25 -17.55 -27.38
N ASN A 92 4.16 -16.25 -27.07
CA ASN A 92 4.12 -15.18 -28.07
C ASN A 92 4.84 -13.90 -27.57
N PRO A 93 5.18 -12.96 -28.47
CA PRO A 93 5.76 -11.66 -28.10
C PRO A 93 4.84 -10.73 -27.30
N GLU A 94 3.52 -10.79 -27.51
CA GLU A 94 2.54 -9.92 -26.83
C GLU A 94 2.50 -10.17 -25.32
N ALA A 95 2.54 -11.44 -24.90
CA ALA A 95 2.61 -11.83 -23.50
C ALA A 95 3.83 -11.23 -22.78
N ARG A 96 4.91 -10.89 -23.51
CA ARG A 96 6.09 -10.20 -22.96
C ARG A 96 5.80 -8.76 -22.56
N ARG A 97 5.04 -8.03 -23.37
CA ARG A 97 4.70 -6.63 -23.05
C ARG A 97 3.67 -6.56 -21.94
N GLU A 98 2.70 -7.46 -21.98
CA GLU A 98 1.65 -7.58 -20.96
C GLU A 98 2.27 -7.83 -19.58
N VAL A 99 3.19 -8.78 -19.46
CA VAL A 99 3.79 -9.12 -18.16
C VAL A 99 4.72 -8.02 -17.62
N VAL A 100 5.36 -7.24 -18.49
CA VAL A 100 6.13 -6.05 -18.09
C VAL A 100 5.20 -4.96 -17.54
N ALA A 101 4.07 -4.71 -18.20
CA ALA A 101 3.07 -3.77 -17.68
C ALA A 101 2.52 -4.25 -16.33
N GLN A 102 2.20 -5.54 -16.24
CA GLN A 102 1.68 -6.19 -15.04
C GLN A 102 2.64 -6.04 -13.84
N ILE A 103 3.93 -6.34 -14.00
CA ILE A 103 4.90 -6.20 -12.91
C ILE A 103 5.15 -4.73 -12.50
N LEU A 104 5.05 -3.79 -13.45
CA LEU A 104 5.09 -2.36 -13.13
C LEU A 104 3.84 -1.90 -12.38
N ASP A 105 2.67 -2.42 -12.73
CA ASP A 105 1.43 -2.16 -12.01
C ASP A 105 1.46 -2.71 -10.59
N TYR A 106 2.09 -3.86 -10.36
CA TYR A 106 2.37 -4.38 -9.02
C TYR A 106 3.26 -3.44 -8.21
N ALA A 107 4.37 -3.00 -8.81
CA ALA A 107 5.27 -2.05 -8.16
C ALA A 107 4.54 -0.76 -7.78
N ARG A 108 3.70 -0.23 -8.69
CA ARG A 108 2.87 0.95 -8.44
C ARG A 108 1.85 0.71 -7.33
N SER A 109 1.20 -0.45 -7.31
CA SER A 109 0.25 -0.86 -6.28
C SER A 109 0.90 -0.94 -4.91
N ILE A 110 2.02 -1.67 -4.80
CA ILE A 110 2.76 -1.86 -3.55
C ILE A 110 3.44 -0.57 -3.08
N SER A 111 3.85 0.33 -3.99
CA SER A 111 4.43 1.61 -3.58
C SER A 111 3.50 2.49 -2.74
N ARG A 112 2.19 2.21 -2.82
CA ARG A 112 1.14 2.91 -2.08
C ARG A 112 0.76 2.18 -0.79
N TRP A 113 1.32 1.01 -0.52
CA TRP A 113 1.02 0.23 0.66
C TRP A 113 1.73 0.79 1.89
N SER A 114 1.02 0.75 3.01
CA SER A 114 1.63 0.78 4.34
C SER A 114 2.30 -0.56 4.66
N TYR A 115 3.17 -0.61 5.67
CA TYR A 115 3.69 -1.89 6.17
C TYR A 115 2.57 -2.83 6.63
N SER A 116 1.52 -2.28 7.25
CA SER A 116 0.34 -3.04 7.66
C SER A 116 -0.42 -3.67 6.49
N ASP A 117 -0.45 -3.03 5.32
CA ASP A 117 -1.04 -3.63 4.12
C ASP A 117 -0.23 -4.83 3.65
N LEU A 118 1.10 -4.70 3.61
CA LEU A 118 2.00 -5.80 3.28
C LEU A 118 1.79 -6.98 4.24
N GLN A 119 1.84 -6.73 5.55
CA GLN A 119 1.65 -7.75 6.57
C GLN A 119 0.29 -8.45 6.43
N ARG A 120 -0.78 -7.68 6.19
CA ARG A 120 -2.14 -8.22 5.98
C ARG A 120 -2.20 -9.14 4.76
N GLN A 121 -1.63 -8.72 3.62
CA GLN A 121 -1.65 -9.52 2.41
C GLN A 121 -0.77 -10.77 2.52
N VAL A 122 0.38 -10.68 3.18
CA VAL A 122 1.24 -11.84 3.45
C VAL A 122 0.55 -12.83 4.39
N SER A 123 -0.11 -12.34 5.43
CA SER A 123 -0.88 -13.18 6.36
C SER A 123 -2.03 -13.90 5.62
N ALA A 124 -2.71 -13.20 4.71
CA ALA A 124 -3.76 -13.78 3.88
C ALA A 124 -3.24 -14.86 2.91
N ALA A 125 -2.05 -14.66 2.33
CA ALA A 125 -1.43 -15.61 1.41
C ALA A 125 -0.85 -16.85 2.11
N THR A 126 -0.29 -16.68 3.31
CA THR A 126 0.38 -17.76 4.06
C THR A 126 -0.55 -18.49 5.04
N GLY A 127 -1.65 -17.86 5.45
CA GLY A 127 -2.50 -18.35 6.54
C GLY A 127 -1.89 -18.19 7.93
N ILE A 128 -0.74 -17.51 8.05
CA ILE A 128 -0.04 -17.28 9.31
C ILE A 128 -0.44 -15.91 9.86
N THR A 129 -0.69 -15.83 11.16
CA THR A 129 -1.04 -14.59 11.86
C THR A 129 0.17 -14.01 12.59
N GLY A 130 0.24 -12.68 12.71
CA GLY A 130 1.35 -11.99 13.38
C GLY A 130 2.16 -11.12 12.42
N ASN A 131 3.35 -10.69 12.84
CA ASN A 131 4.25 -9.89 12.00
C ASN A 131 5.12 -10.81 11.12
N VAL A 132 4.45 -11.55 10.23
CA VAL A 132 5.07 -12.59 9.38
C VAL A 132 6.29 -12.08 8.59
N PRO A 133 6.25 -10.89 7.92
CA PRO A 133 7.43 -10.42 7.20
C PRO A 133 8.65 -10.24 8.11
N PHE A 134 8.48 -9.63 9.28
CA PHE A 134 9.56 -9.45 10.24
C PHE A 134 10.07 -10.77 10.81
N GLU A 135 9.17 -11.68 11.20
CA GLU A 135 9.54 -12.97 11.78
C GLU A 135 10.36 -13.83 10.82
N LEU A 136 9.98 -13.85 9.54
CA LEU A 136 10.72 -14.55 8.48
C LEU A 136 12.13 -14.00 8.35
N VAL A 137 12.30 -12.67 8.34
CA VAL A 137 13.63 -12.05 8.23
C VAL A 137 14.45 -12.28 9.50
N ARG A 138 13.86 -12.08 10.68
CA ARG A 138 14.52 -12.27 11.97
C ARG A 138 15.05 -13.70 12.15
N SER A 139 14.38 -14.70 11.58
CA SER A 139 14.84 -16.10 11.64
C SER A 139 16.22 -16.31 11.01
N LYS A 140 16.60 -15.47 10.03
CA LYS A 140 17.92 -15.48 9.38
C LYS A 140 18.85 -14.39 9.94
N PHE A 141 18.29 -13.31 10.48
CA PHE A 141 19.01 -12.15 11.00
C PHE A 141 18.57 -11.85 12.45
N PRO A 142 19.14 -12.53 13.47
CA PRO A 142 18.65 -12.46 14.85
C PRO A 142 18.74 -11.09 15.53
N TYR A 143 19.62 -10.22 15.04
CA TYR A 143 19.85 -8.86 15.57
C TYR A 143 18.97 -7.78 14.91
N LEU A 144 17.95 -8.19 14.15
CA LEU A 144 17.05 -7.27 13.47
C LEU A 144 16.07 -6.62 14.45
N GLU A 145 16.11 -5.30 14.55
CA GLU A 145 15.18 -4.50 15.34
C GLU A 145 13.86 -4.30 14.57
N GLU A 146 12.74 -4.65 15.21
CA GLU A 146 11.42 -4.65 14.56
C GLU A 146 11.01 -3.28 14.02
N HIS A 147 11.09 -2.24 14.86
CA HIS A 147 10.69 -0.88 14.50
C HIS A 147 11.52 -0.36 13.31
N ALA A 148 12.84 -0.57 13.35
CA ALA A 148 13.74 -0.15 12.28
C ALA A 148 13.45 -0.88 10.97
N PHE A 149 13.13 -2.19 11.03
CA PHE A 149 12.77 -2.98 9.86
C PHE A 149 11.42 -2.55 9.25
N VAL A 150 10.42 -2.30 10.10
CA VAL A 150 9.09 -1.81 9.69
C VAL A 150 9.21 -0.47 8.97
N ASP A 151 9.94 0.48 9.56
CA ASP A 151 10.16 1.81 8.98
C ASP A 151 10.95 1.72 7.67
N ALA A 152 12.00 0.90 7.62
CA ALA A 152 12.80 0.69 6.42
C ALA A 152 11.97 0.07 5.28
N THR A 153 11.11 -0.90 5.60
CA THR A 153 10.24 -1.55 4.63
C THR A 153 9.19 -0.59 4.08
N ALA A 154 8.54 0.19 4.95
CA ALA A 154 7.58 1.22 4.54
C ALA A 154 8.24 2.30 3.69
N ALA A 155 9.45 2.73 4.04
CA ALA A 155 10.22 3.68 3.25
C ALA A 155 10.62 3.11 1.88
N ALA A 156 11.08 1.85 1.82
CA ALA A 156 11.44 1.18 0.57
C ALA A 156 10.24 1.05 -0.37
N MET A 157 9.06 0.66 0.15
CA MET A 157 7.83 0.63 -0.63
C MET A 157 7.46 2.02 -1.16
N ARG A 158 7.41 3.04 -0.30
CA ARG A 158 7.04 4.41 -0.69
C ARG A 158 7.99 5.01 -1.74
N GLN A 159 9.28 4.69 -1.65
CA GLN A 159 10.30 5.13 -2.61
C GLN A 159 10.28 4.33 -3.92
N GLY A 160 9.49 3.26 -4.00
CA GLY A 160 9.48 2.35 -5.13
C GLY A 160 10.79 1.56 -5.27
N ARG A 161 11.54 1.36 -4.17
CA ARG A 161 12.83 0.67 -4.18
C ARG A 161 12.63 -0.85 -4.18
N PHE A 162 12.20 -1.34 -5.33
CA PHE A 162 11.91 -2.75 -5.57
C PHE A 162 12.96 -3.40 -6.47
N MET A 163 13.02 -4.72 -6.44
CA MET A 163 13.60 -5.51 -7.53
C MET A 163 12.46 -6.23 -8.24
N LEU A 164 12.30 -5.95 -9.52
CA LEU A 164 11.27 -6.50 -10.37
C LEU A 164 11.89 -7.55 -11.29
N LEU A 165 11.47 -8.79 -11.15
CA LEU A 165 12.01 -9.92 -11.90
C LEU A 165 10.95 -10.57 -12.76
N ILE A 166 11.30 -10.87 -14.00
CA ILE A 166 10.48 -11.74 -14.85
C ILE A 166 11.26 -13.03 -15.06
N ALA A 167 10.72 -14.15 -14.58
CA ALA A 167 11.33 -15.48 -14.70
C ALA A 167 10.61 -16.31 -15.77
N GLY A 168 11.34 -16.87 -16.73
CA GLY A 168 10.73 -17.66 -17.81
C GLY A 168 11.71 -18.56 -18.56
N ASP A 169 11.27 -19.20 -19.64
CA ASP A 169 11.96 -20.32 -20.29
C ASP A 169 12.83 -19.97 -21.51
N GLY A 170 12.78 -18.73 -21.98
CA GLY A 170 13.57 -18.27 -23.12
C GLY A 170 13.25 -16.85 -23.56
N ILE A 171 14.27 -16.00 -23.72
CA ILE A 171 14.10 -14.64 -24.25
C ILE A 171 15.12 -14.46 -25.39
N ARG A 172 14.63 -14.38 -26.63
CA ARG A 172 15.52 -14.37 -27.82
C ARG A 172 15.43 -13.15 -28.72
N GLU A 173 14.35 -12.36 -28.73
CA GLU A 173 14.17 -11.38 -29.83
C GLU A 173 13.88 -9.93 -29.43
N ASP A 174 13.40 -9.61 -28.21
CA ASP A 174 12.93 -8.23 -27.89
C ASP A 174 13.42 -7.63 -26.56
N VAL A 175 14.53 -8.11 -26.00
CA VAL A 175 15.06 -7.60 -24.72
C VAL A 175 15.32 -6.09 -24.76
N GLY A 176 15.85 -5.58 -25.87
CA GLY A 176 16.19 -4.16 -26.03
C GLY A 176 14.96 -3.24 -25.98
N ALA A 177 13.86 -3.64 -26.61
CA ALA A 177 12.62 -2.84 -26.63
C ALA A 177 11.96 -2.75 -25.24
N ILE A 178 12.08 -3.82 -24.44
CA ILE A 178 11.60 -3.84 -23.04
C ILE A 178 12.49 -2.95 -22.17
N ALA A 179 13.81 -3.04 -22.33
CA ALA A 179 14.75 -2.18 -21.62
C ALA A 179 14.52 -0.68 -21.94
N GLU A 180 14.22 -0.34 -23.20
CA GLU A 180 13.83 1.03 -23.58
C GLU A 180 12.50 1.46 -22.96
N LEU A 181 11.47 0.61 -22.97
CA LEU A 181 10.16 0.91 -22.38
C LEU A 181 10.27 1.23 -20.89
N ILE A 182 11.15 0.52 -20.18
CA ILE A 182 11.40 0.73 -18.75
C ILE A 182 12.28 1.97 -18.53
N ASN A 183 13.30 2.20 -19.37
CA ASN A 183 14.13 3.40 -19.30
C ASN A 183 13.34 4.69 -19.57
N ARG A 184 12.32 4.68 -20.42
CA ARG A 184 11.42 5.84 -20.63
C ARG A 184 10.56 6.17 -19.41
N ASN A 185 10.35 5.19 -18.51
CA ASN A 185 9.66 5.32 -17.24
C ASN A 185 10.62 5.48 -16.05
N ALA A 186 11.92 5.69 -16.28
CA ALA A 186 13.00 5.69 -15.29
C ALA A 186 13.07 6.91 -14.34
N ALA A 187 11.91 7.44 -13.96
CA ALA A 187 11.81 8.30 -12.78
C ALA A 187 11.73 7.50 -11.46
N SER A 188 11.86 6.16 -11.51
CA SER A 188 11.60 5.25 -10.38
C SER A 188 12.86 4.50 -9.92
N ALA A 189 13.01 4.33 -8.60
CA ALA A 189 14.20 3.79 -7.93
C ALA A 189 14.28 2.24 -7.87
N PHE A 190 13.63 1.53 -8.79
CA PHE A 190 13.63 0.06 -8.80
C PHE A 190 14.73 -0.53 -9.70
N ALA A 191 15.22 -1.70 -9.33
CA ALA A 191 16.01 -2.57 -10.20
C ALA A 191 15.07 -3.48 -11.01
N PHE A 192 15.36 -3.70 -12.27
CA PHE A 192 14.60 -4.63 -13.11
C PHE A 192 15.52 -5.65 -13.76
N GLY A 193 15.09 -6.91 -13.80
CA GLY A 193 15.80 -7.95 -14.52
C GLY A 193 14.89 -9.02 -15.11
N MET A 194 15.35 -9.63 -16.19
CA MET A 194 14.73 -10.81 -16.77
C MET A 194 15.65 -12.00 -16.58
N VAL A 195 15.09 -13.08 -16.06
CA VAL A 195 15.81 -14.30 -15.71
C VAL A 195 15.28 -15.45 -16.58
N GLU A 196 16.17 -16.07 -17.35
CA GLU A 196 15.85 -17.28 -18.10
C GLU A 196 16.24 -18.51 -17.27
N VAL A 197 15.25 -19.36 -16.97
CA VAL A 197 15.41 -20.62 -16.25
C VAL A 197 15.47 -21.78 -17.25
N ALA A 198 16.67 -22.31 -17.47
CA ALA A 198 16.87 -23.49 -18.30
C ALA A 198 16.79 -24.76 -17.46
N LEU A 199 16.20 -25.79 -18.07
CA LEU A 199 16.13 -27.13 -17.52
C LEU A 199 17.05 -28.05 -18.32
N TYR A 200 17.77 -28.94 -17.63
CA TYR A 200 18.54 -30.00 -18.25
C TYR A 200 18.22 -31.34 -17.60
N ASP A 201 17.88 -32.33 -18.42
CA ASP A 201 17.67 -33.70 -17.99
C ASP A 201 18.97 -34.48 -18.03
N LEU A 202 19.36 -35.04 -16.90
CA LEU A 202 20.53 -35.91 -16.76
C LEU A 202 20.14 -37.36 -17.01
N GLU A 203 19.78 -37.69 -18.26
CA GLU A 203 19.41 -39.05 -18.69
C GLU A 203 18.33 -39.69 -17.78
N GLY A 204 17.32 -38.90 -17.39
CA GLY A 204 16.24 -39.30 -16.49
C GLY A 204 16.62 -39.48 -15.01
N SER A 205 17.89 -39.29 -14.63
CA SER A 205 18.35 -39.49 -13.25
C SER A 205 18.21 -38.25 -12.36
N ALA A 206 18.31 -37.05 -12.95
CA ALA A 206 18.19 -35.79 -12.24
C ALA A 206 17.75 -34.67 -13.18
N LEU A 207 17.12 -33.65 -12.61
CA LEU A 207 16.78 -32.41 -13.30
C LEU A 207 17.69 -31.30 -12.78
N ILE A 208 18.40 -30.63 -13.67
CA ILE A 208 19.22 -29.46 -13.37
C ILE A 208 18.41 -28.23 -13.74
N ILE A 209 18.33 -27.28 -12.81
CA ILE A 209 17.59 -26.03 -12.96
C ILE A 209 18.60 -24.91 -12.87
N GLN A 210 18.79 -24.19 -13.97
CA GLN A 210 19.80 -23.15 -14.06
C GLN A 210 19.15 -21.84 -14.49
N PRO A 211 19.01 -20.87 -13.57
CA PRO A 211 18.64 -19.50 -13.90
C PRO A 211 19.84 -18.69 -14.40
N ARG A 212 19.59 -17.71 -15.26
CA ARG A 212 20.57 -16.69 -15.67
C ARG A 212 19.91 -15.36 -15.93
N VAL A 213 20.61 -14.26 -15.68
CA VAL A 213 20.17 -12.93 -16.16
C VAL A 213 20.34 -12.86 -17.67
N VAL A 214 19.28 -12.50 -18.38
CA VAL A 214 19.33 -12.22 -19.83
C VAL A 214 19.14 -10.75 -20.15
N ALA A 215 18.53 -10.00 -19.22
CA ALA A 215 18.33 -8.57 -19.32
C ALA A 215 18.35 -7.94 -17.93
N ARG A 216 18.84 -6.71 -17.84
CA ARG A 216 18.69 -5.85 -16.67
C ARG A 216 18.68 -4.39 -17.10
N THR A 217 17.97 -3.55 -16.36
CA THR A 217 18.09 -2.10 -16.53
C THR A 217 19.33 -1.60 -15.79
N GLN A 218 19.94 -0.52 -16.28
CA GLN A 218 20.95 0.18 -15.52
C GLN A 218 20.23 1.05 -14.49
N VAL A 219 20.42 0.76 -13.20
CA VAL A 219 19.97 1.66 -12.13
C VAL A 219 20.82 2.93 -12.26
N ILE A 220 20.20 4.05 -12.61
CA ILE A 220 20.88 5.36 -12.65
C ILE A 220 20.85 5.91 -11.22
N PRO A 221 21.99 5.97 -10.51
CA PRO A 221 22.02 6.61 -9.21
C PRO A 221 21.82 8.12 -9.39
N HIS A 222 20.72 8.66 -8.86
CA HIS A 222 20.59 10.10 -8.70
C HIS A 222 21.53 10.55 -7.57
N HIS A 223 22.73 10.99 -7.92
CA HIS A 223 23.59 11.72 -6.99
C HIS A 223 22.97 13.10 -6.75
N VAL A 224 22.24 13.26 -5.65
CA VAL A 224 21.93 14.59 -5.12
C VAL A 224 23.23 15.14 -4.54
N VAL A 225 23.98 15.88 -5.35
CA VAL A 225 25.13 16.65 -4.86
C VAL A 225 24.58 17.82 -4.06
N VAL A 226 24.54 17.67 -2.74
CA VAL A 226 24.42 18.82 -1.85
C VAL A 226 25.75 19.55 -1.92
N VAL A 227 25.82 20.61 -2.74
CA VAL A 227 26.97 21.50 -2.76
C VAL A 227 26.99 22.24 -1.43
N GLN A 228 27.83 21.80 -0.50
CA GLN A 228 28.17 22.57 0.69
C GLN A 228 29.04 23.75 0.25
N SER A 229 28.41 24.91 0.11
CA SER A 229 29.09 26.20 0.11
C SER A 229 29.21 26.66 1.57
N GLU A 230 30.37 27.21 1.97
CA GLU A 230 30.72 27.65 3.33
C GLU A 230 29.85 28.79 3.90
N THR A 231 28.78 29.18 3.23
CA THR A 231 27.80 30.14 3.74
C THR A 231 26.39 29.61 3.53
N GLY A 232 25.79 29.10 4.60
CA GLY A 232 24.35 28.98 4.86
C GLY A 232 23.47 28.45 3.72
N SER A 233 23.03 27.19 3.84
CA SER A 233 22.07 26.56 2.92
C SER A 233 20.64 27.12 3.07
N VAL A 234 20.06 27.60 1.97
CA VAL A 234 18.62 27.86 1.77
C VAL A 234 18.16 27.01 0.58
N PRO A 235 17.10 26.17 0.70
CA PRO A 235 16.37 25.69 -0.47
C PRO A 235 15.39 26.78 -0.91
N ILE A 236 15.53 27.22 -2.16
CA ILE A 236 14.61 28.16 -2.81
C ILE A 236 13.27 27.43 -3.04
N LEU A 237 12.27 27.78 -2.25
CA LEU A 237 10.86 27.68 -2.62
C LEU A 237 10.35 29.13 -2.73
N ASN A 238 9.83 29.47 -3.91
CA ASN A 238 9.25 30.78 -4.18
C ASN A 238 8.16 31.10 -3.15
N ALA A 239 8.32 32.26 -2.53
CA ALA A 239 7.37 32.88 -1.61
C ALA A 239 6.82 34.16 -2.25
N GLU A 240 5.49 34.25 -2.32
CA GLU A 240 4.67 35.47 -2.29
C GLU A 240 3.35 35.00 -1.63
N GLU A 241 2.72 35.63 -0.63
CA GLU A 241 2.91 36.89 0.09
C GLU A 241 2.17 36.76 1.44
N THR A 242 2.67 37.47 2.45
CA THR A 242 2.11 37.63 3.80
C THR A 242 1.32 38.94 3.96
N GLY A 243 0.31 38.94 4.85
CA GLY A 243 -0.25 40.12 5.55
C GLY A 243 -1.79 40.18 5.50
N ASP A 244 -2.56 40.58 6.52
CA ASP A 244 -2.25 41.00 7.90
C ASP A 244 -3.57 41.14 8.71
N LEU A 245 -3.45 40.97 10.04
CA LEU A 245 -4.07 41.67 11.18
C LEU A 245 -5.58 41.60 11.56
N GLU A 246 -5.74 41.14 12.83
CA GLU A 246 -6.54 41.69 13.96
C GLU A 246 -8.09 41.70 13.88
N THR A 247 -8.82 41.28 14.92
CA THR A 247 -8.94 42.03 16.19
C THR A 247 -9.15 41.14 17.42
N GLY A 248 -8.48 41.49 18.53
CA GLY A 248 -8.69 40.87 19.84
C GLY A 248 -9.89 41.41 20.63
N ARG A 249 -10.19 40.73 21.75
CA ARG A 249 -10.80 41.34 22.93
C ARG A 249 -10.15 40.82 24.22
N VAL A 250 -9.88 41.79 25.08
CA VAL A 250 -9.20 41.78 26.38
C VAL A 250 -10.06 41.12 27.47
N GLY A 251 -9.43 40.49 28.47
CA GLY A 251 -10.09 39.63 29.46
C GLY A 251 -10.44 40.21 30.84
N ARG A 252 -10.94 39.28 31.68
CA ARG A 252 -11.07 39.16 33.18
C ARG A 252 -12.50 38.78 33.61
N PRO A 253 -12.75 38.09 34.75
CA PRO A 253 -11.85 37.42 35.71
C PRO A 253 -12.14 35.91 35.95
N ASP A 254 -11.24 35.26 36.68
CA ASP A 254 -11.08 33.81 36.95
C ASP A 254 -12.22 33.08 37.70
N THR A 255 -13.44 33.05 37.15
CA THR A 255 -14.54 32.27 37.78
C THR A 255 -15.21 31.24 36.85
N GLU A 256 -15.08 31.35 35.52
CA GLU A 256 -15.71 30.44 34.55
C GLU A 256 -14.81 29.28 34.05
N VAL A 257 -13.50 29.34 34.31
CA VAL A 257 -12.54 28.35 33.79
C VAL A 257 -12.75 26.95 34.42
N LYS A 258 -13.35 26.86 35.62
CA LYS A 258 -13.57 25.57 36.30
C LYS A 258 -14.71 24.74 35.69
N GLU A 259 -15.84 25.35 35.35
CA GLU A 259 -16.99 24.63 34.77
C GLU A 259 -16.72 24.19 33.33
N VAL A 260 -16.08 25.05 32.52
CA VAL A 260 -15.70 24.71 31.14
C VAL A 260 -14.70 23.56 31.11
N ASN A 261 -13.80 23.46 32.09
CA ASN A 261 -12.83 22.37 32.17
C ASN A 261 -13.49 21.05 32.65
N ALA A 262 -14.39 21.11 33.64
CA ALA A 262 -15.15 19.95 34.10
C ALA A 262 -16.06 19.37 32.99
N GLN A 263 -16.75 20.21 32.22
CA GLN A 263 -17.59 19.74 31.12
C GLN A 263 -16.75 19.16 29.97
N HIS A 264 -15.58 19.75 29.69
CA HIS A 264 -14.62 19.18 28.73
C HIS A 264 -14.09 17.80 29.16
N GLU A 265 -13.82 17.61 30.45
CA GLU A 265 -13.39 16.32 30.99
C GLU A 265 -14.49 15.27 30.89
N ILE A 266 -15.75 15.65 31.18
CA ILE A 266 -16.92 14.78 31.00
C ILE A 266 -17.03 14.33 29.53
N TYR A 267 -16.88 15.24 28.57
CA TYR A 267 -16.92 14.88 27.14
C TYR A 267 -15.73 14.02 26.71
N ARG A 268 -14.51 14.34 27.15
CA ARG A 268 -13.35 13.50 26.86
C ARG A 268 -13.52 12.09 27.40
N HIS A 269 -14.08 11.95 28.60
CA HIS A 269 -14.33 10.65 29.20
C HIS A 269 -15.38 9.87 28.39
N TRP A 270 -16.50 10.51 28.04
CA TRP A 270 -17.58 9.88 27.26
C TRP A 270 -17.13 9.46 25.85
N TRP A 271 -16.34 10.29 25.17
CA TRP A 271 -15.82 9.98 23.83
C TRP A 271 -14.60 9.05 23.83
N LYS A 272 -13.96 8.80 24.99
CA LYS A 272 -12.75 7.97 25.08
C LYS A 272 -12.85 6.63 24.35
N PRO A 273 -13.96 5.86 24.42
CA PRO A 273 -14.08 4.61 23.67
C PRO A 273 -14.10 4.83 22.15
N VAL A 274 -14.71 5.91 21.67
CA VAL A 274 -14.76 6.25 20.24
C VAL A 274 -13.41 6.76 19.75
N LEU A 275 -12.69 7.53 20.56
CA LEU A 275 -11.36 8.05 20.23
C LEU A 275 -10.31 6.94 20.20
N ALA A 276 -10.49 5.90 21.01
CA ALA A 276 -9.63 4.71 21.07
C ALA A 276 -10.11 3.59 20.14
N ALA A 277 -11.24 3.76 19.46
CA ALA A 277 -11.78 2.74 18.56
C ALA A 277 -10.88 2.58 17.34
N SER A 278 -10.65 1.33 16.95
CA SER A 278 -9.93 1.02 15.72
C SER A 278 -10.76 1.46 14.51
N ILE A 279 -10.14 2.22 13.62
CA ILE A 279 -10.65 2.49 12.28
C ILE A 279 -9.88 1.57 11.33
N ASP A 280 -10.59 0.91 10.42
CA ASP A 280 -10.01 -0.10 9.51
C ASP A 280 -9.03 0.53 8.51
N ASP A 281 -9.23 1.81 8.17
CA ASP A 281 -8.31 2.60 7.34
C ASP A 281 -7.18 3.16 8.23
N PRO A 282 -5.95 2.59 8.15
CA PRO A 282 -4.85 2.97 9.04
C PRO A 282 -4.25 4.34 8.71
N ASP A 283 -4.51 4.87 7.52
CA ASP A 283 -4.10 6.22 7.12
C ASP A 283 -5.14 7.28 7.56
N GLN A 284 -6.25 6.85 8.17
CA GLN A 284 -7.19 7.79 8.77
C GLN A 284 -6.51 8.43 9.97
N GLU A 285 -6.33 9.76 9.92
CA GLU A 285 -5.89 10.48 11.10
C GLU A 285 -6.81 10.17 12.29
N PRO A 286 -6.26 10.00 13.51
CA PRO A 286 -7.07 9.68 14.67
C PRO A 286 -8.23 10.65 14.83
N PRO A 287 -9.43 10.15 15.20
CA PRO A 287 -10.56 11.01 15.53
C PRO A 287 -10.14 12.05 16.58
N LYS A 288 -10.48 13.32 16.33
CA LYS A 288 -10.16 14.43 17.23
C LYS A 288 -11.46 15.00 17.80
N LEU A 289 -11.52 15.18 19.12
CA LEU A 289 -12.64 15.82 19.80
C LEU A 289 -12.53 17.35 19.67
N TYR A 290 -13.62 17.98 19.21
CA TYR A 290 -13.77 19.42 19.07
C TYR A 290 -14.91 19.93 19.95
N TRP A 291 -14.69 21.10 20.53
CA TRP A 291 -15.73 21.85 21.24
C TRP A 291 -16.83 22.31 20.25
N PRO A 292 -18.13 22.34 20.63
CA PRO A 292 -18.70 22.02 21.94
C PRO A 292 -18.81 20.52 22.28
N ASN A 293 -19.23 19.64 21.37
CA ASN A 293 -19.30 18.19 21.64
C ASN A 293 -19.39 17.36 20.35
N ASN A 294 -18.34 17.38 19.53
CA ASN A 294 -18.29 16.59 18.30
C ASN A 294 -16.90 16.03 18.03
N VAL A 295 -16.84 14.87 17.39
CA VAL A 295 -15.60 14.25 16.95
C VAL A 295 -15.50 14.37 15.44
N ARG A 296 -14.32 14.72 14.93
CA ARG A 296 -14.08 14.85 13.49
C ARG A 296 -12.98 13.90 13.05
N LEU A 297 -13.22 13.27 11.90
CA LEU A 297 -12.27 12.44 11.18
C LEU A 297 -12.03 13.09 9.81
N PRO A 298 -10.85 13.70 9.57
CA PRO A 298 -10.60 14.41 8.33
C PRO A 298 -10.58 13.44 7.14
N LEU A 299 -11.16 13.86 6.02
CA LEU A 299 -11.05 13.15 4.75
C LEU A 299 -9.89 13.75 3.93
N PRO A 300 -9.34 13.00 2.97
CA PRO A 300 -8.29 13.49 2.07
C PRO A 300 -8.70 14.73 1.27
N TRP A 301 -10.01 14.93 1.03
CA TRP A 301 -10.51 16.12 0.36
C TRP A 301 -10.33 17.35 1.28
N PRO A 302 -9.53 18.36 0.86
CA PRO A 302 -9.17 19.47 1.75
C PRO A 302 -10.39 20.16 2.35
N GLY A 303 -10.42 20.27 3.68
CA GLY A 303 -11.50 20.96 4.39
C GLY A 303 -12.79 20.17 4.55
N VAL A 304 -12.80 18.87 4.27
CA VAL A 304 -13.97 17.97 4.48
C VAL A 304 -13.63 16.89 5.49
N TRP A 305 -14.59 16.49 6.31
CA TRP A 305 -14.45 15.48 7.36
C TRP A 305 -15.76 14.70 7.59
N ILE A 306 -15.64 13.57 8.27
CA ILE A 306 -16.77 12.89 8.91
C ILE A 306 -16.94 13.49 10.30
N LEU A 307 -18.17 13.87 10.64
CA LEU A 307 -18.56 14.45 11.90
C LEU A 307 -19.39 13.44 12.69
N LEU A 308 -18.92 13.05 13.87
CA LEU A 308 -19.71 12.36 14.87
C LEU A 308 -20.24 13.38 15.87
N TYR A 309 -21.52 13.29 16.20
CA TYR A 309 -22.13 14.21 17.17
C TYR A 309 -23.03 13.45 18.14
N ALA A 310 -23.17 14.03 19.33
CA ALA A 310 -24.12 13.61 20.34
C ALA A 310 -24.69 14.85 21.03
N THR A 311 -25.99 15.06 20.89
CA THR A 311 -26.69 16.20 21.50
C THR A 311 -27.17 15.83 22.91
N ARG A 312 -27.36 16.85 23.76
CA ARG A 312 -27.81 16.69 25.16
C ARG A 312 -27.05 15.57 25.89
N ASN A 313 -25.73 15.54 25.74
CA ASN A 313 -24.84 14.55 26.36
C ASN A 313 -25.23 13.08 26.05
N GLY A 314 -25.64 12.81 24.81
CA GLY A 314 -26.02 11.47 24.37
C GLY A 314 -27.45 11.04 24.76
N GLN A 315 -28.25 11.95 25.32
CA GLN A 315 -29.68 11.72 25.59
C GLN A 315 -30.60 12.26 24.47
N GLY A 316 -30.06 13.12 23.58
CA GLY A 316 -30.75 13.58 22.38
C GLY A 316 -30.38 12.72 21.17
N GLU A 317 -30.33 13.34 19.99
CA GLU A 317 -29.83 12.68 18.78
C GLU A 317 -28.32 12.48 18.82
N LEU A 318 -27.88 11.33 18.31
CA LEU A 318 -26.48 11.04 18.01
C LEU A 318 -26.35 10.40 16.63
N GLY A 319 -25.23 10.65 15.96
CA GLY A 319 -25.08 10.25 14.57
C GLY A 319 -23.72 10.54 13.96
N ALA A 320 -23.58 10.11 12.70
CA ALA A 320 -22.45 10.41 11.85
C ALA A 320 -22.94 11.10 10.57
N CYS A 321 -22.25 12.14 10.13
CA CYS A 321 -22.53 12.79 8.85
C CYS A 321 -21.25 13.27 8.17
N LEU A 322 -21.33 13.59 6.88
CA LEU A 322 -20.29 14.38 6.22
C LEU A 322 -20.44 15.85 6.58
N ALA A 323 -19.32 16.55 6.72
CA ALA A 323 -19.30 17.99 6.96
C ALA A 323 -17.99 18.59 6.45
N GLY A 324 -17.93 19.91 6.31
CA GLY A 324 -16.71 20.57 5.86
C GLY A 324 -16.78 22.08 5.93
N ARG A 325 -15.71 22.74 5.49
CA ARG A 325 -15.67 24.19 5.26
C ARG A 325 -16.54 24.55 4.06
N ALA A 326 -17.27 25.66 4.15
CA ALA A 326 -18.06 26.19 3.05
C ALA A 326 -17.22 26.35 1.77
N GLY A 327 -17.81 26.09 0.61
CA GLY A 327 -17.11 26.03 -0.67
C GLY A 327 -16.48 24.67 -0.93
N ALA A 328 -15.45 24.28 -0.16
CA ALA A 328 -14.78 22.98 -0.33
C ALA A 328 -15.74 21.80 -0.12
N TYR A 329 -16.65 21.92 0.84
CA TYR A 329 -17.70 20.94 1.10
C TYR A 329 -18.76 20.91 -0.02
N ALA A 330 -19.16 22.07 -0.54
CA ALA A 330 -20.15 22.16 -1.61
C ALA A 330 -19.64 21.48 -2.90
N ASP A 331 -18.39 21.73 -3.29
CA ASP A 331 -17.73 21.08 -4.44
C ASP A 331 -17.64 19.56 -4.24
N PHE A 332 -17.27 19.11 -3.04
CA PHE A 332 -17.23 17.68 -2.72
C PHE A 332 -18.61 17.04 -2.89
N ILE A 333 -19.66 17.64 -2.31
CA ILE A 333 -21.03 17.10 -2.41
C ILE A 333 -21.57 17.13 -3.84
N GLU A 334 -21.29 18.17 -4.62
CA GLU A 334 -21.67 18.22 -6.04
C GLU A 334 -21.09 17.04 -6.83
N ARG A 335 -19.83 16.69 -6.59
CA ARG A 335 -19.17 15.55 -7.24
C ARG A 335 -19.76 14.20 -6.83
N LEU A 336 -20.36 14.10 -5.64
CA LEU A 336 -21.04 12.90 -5.18
C LEU A 336 -22.48 12.76 -5.70
N ARG A 337 -23.13 13.87 -6.10
CA ARG A 337 -24.54 13.88 -6.54
C ARG A 337 -24.88 12.80 -7.59
N PRO A 338 -24.05 12.54 -8.62
CA PRO A 338 -24.38 11.53 -9.63
C PRO A 338 -24.43 10.09 -9.10
N ASN A 339 -23.83 9.82 -7.94
CA ASN A 339 -23.67 8.47 -7.38
C ASN A 339 -24.36 8.28 -6.03
N VAL A 340 -25.29 9.16 -5.64
CA VAL A 340 -25.97 9.13 -4.33
C VAL A 340 -26.53 7.75 -4.00
N ASP A 341 -27.31 7.15 -4.90
CA ASP A 341 -27.96 5.86 -4.64
C ASP A 341 -26.93 4.73 -4.42
N LYS A 342 -25.85 4.72 -5.20
CA LYS A 342 -24.76 3.73 -5.07
C LYS A 342 -23.97 3.92 -3.76
N ILE A 343 -23.82 5.16 -3.30
CA ILE A 343 -23.15 5.46 -2.03
C ILE A 343 -24.05 5.05 -0.87
N LEU A 344 -25.36 5.33 -0.94
CA LEU A 344 -26.32 4.91 0.09
C LEU A 344 -26.39 3.38 0.23
N MET A 345 -26.27 2.62 -0.86
CA MET A 345 -26.21 1.14 -0.82
C MET A 345 -24.99 0.59 -0.07
N GLN A 346 -23.91 1.38 0.07
CA GLN A 346 -22.70 0.99 0.80
C GLN A 346 -22.73 1.42 2.27
N LEU A 347 -23.64 2.32 2.62
CA LEU A 347 -23.83 2.77 4.00
C LEU A 347 -24.84 1.88 4.73
N PRO A 348 -24.86 1.90 6.08
CA PRO A 348 -25.80 1.11 6.85
C PRO A 348 -27.25 1.48 6.53
N GLU A 349 -28.15 0.50 6.67
CA GLU A 349 -29.59 0.72 6.50
C GLU A 349 -30.07 1.90 7.36
N LYS A 350 -30.96 2.74 6.79
CA LYS A 350 -31.42 4.04 7.33
C LYS A 350 -30.41 5.20 7.23
N SER A 351 -29.32 5.04 6.48
CA SER A 351 -28.53 6.20 6.05
C SER A 351 -29.30 7.01 5.02
N GLU A 352 -29.19 8.33 5.09
CA GLU A 352 -29.96 9.28 4.28
C GLU A 352 -29.01 10.25 3.58
N PHE A 353 -29.38 10.67 2.37
CA PHE A 353 -28.83 11.87 1.74
C PHE A 353 -29.87 12.98 1.82
N ARG A 354 -29.66 13.95 2.71
CA ARG A 354 -30.65 15.01 3.01
C ARG A 354 -30.00 16.37 3.17
N LYS A 355 -30.82 17.41 3.11
CA LYS A 355 -30.40 18.79 3.42
C LYS A 355 -30.01 18.92 4.89
N PHE A 356 -29.00 19.74 5.20
CA PHE A 356 -28.71 20.07 6.60
C PHE A 356 -29.90 20.78 7.26
N SER A 357 -30.02 20.64 8.58
CA SER A 357 -30.99 21.40 9.38
C SER A 357 -30.67 22.90 9.41
N THR A 358 -29.42 23.27 9.11
CA THR A 358 -28.93 24.64 8.98
C THR A 358 -28.19 24.81 7.66
N GLY A 359 -28.68 25.68 6.78
CA GLY A 359 -28.06 25.99 5.48
C GLY A 359 -28.68 25.28 4.28
N ASP A 360 -28.10 25.50 3.10
CA ASP A 360 -28.63 24.99 1.82
C ASP A 360 -27.97 23.69 1.30
N ASP A 361 -26.88 23.26 1.94
CA ASP A 361 -26.10 22.10 1.54
C ASP A 361 -26.74 20.76 1.96
N PHE A 362 -26.33 19.69 1.26
CA PHE A 362 -26.76 18.32 1.53
C PHE A 362 -25.66 17.53 2.24
N THR A 363 -26.05 16.48 2.96
CA THR A 363 -25.15 15.57 3.65
C THR A 363 -25.64 14.14 3.56
N PHE A 364 -24.68 13.22 3.51
CA PHE A 364 -24.91 11.83 3.89
C PHE A 364 -24.88 11.76 5.41
N THR A 365 -25.89 11.15 6.02
CA THR A 365 -26.02 11.08 7.48
C THR A 365 -26.73 9.81 7.93
N ILE A 366 -26.39 9.36 9.12
CA ILE A 366 -27.18 8.38 9.87
C ILE A 366 -27.36 8.89 11.29
N THR A 367 -28.60 8.85 11.79
CA THR A 367 -28.96 9.42 13.09
C THR A 367 -29.85 8.44 13.84
N ARG A 368 -29.67 8.35 15.16
CA ARG A 368 -30.55 7.63 16.08
C ARG A 368 -30.82 8.46 17.33
N SER A 369 -31.94 8.20 17.99
CA SER A 369 -32.22 8.79 19.29
C SER A 369 -31.38 8.09 20.35
N GLY A 370 -30.84 8.85 21.31
CA GLY A 370 -30.13 8.30 22.48
C GLY A 370 -31.00 7.37 23.32
N SER A 371 -32.32 7.53 23.27
CA SER A 371 -33.29 6.62 23.91
C SER A 371 -33.35 5.23 23.27
N ASP A 372 -32.81 5.06 22.07
CA ASP A 372 -32.86 3.78 21.34
C ASP A 372 -31.75 2.81 21.76
N PHE A 373 -30.92 3.19 22.73
CA PHE A 373 -29.78 2.43 23.23
C PHE A 373 -29.95 2.16 24.72
N ALA A 374 -29.61 0.95 25.17
CA ALA A 374 -29.77 0.55 26.56
C ALA A 374 -28.72 1.17 27.50
N SER A 375 -27.59 1.62 26.95
CA SER A 375 -26.49 2.21 27.73
C SER A 375 -25.62 3.17 26.91
N ASP A 376 -24.81 3.98 27.60
CA ASP A 376 -23.81 4.84 26.96
C ASP A 376 -22.65 4.05 26.31
N GLN A 377 -22.39 2.84 26.79
CA GLN A 377 -21.45 1.92 26.15
C GLN A 377 -21.95 1.51 24.76
N GLU A 378 -23.23 1.17 24.64
CA GLU A 378 -23.82 0.85 23.33
C GLU A 378 -23.81 2.06 22.37
N LYS A 379 -24.08 3.27 22.89
CA LYS A 379 -24.02 4.50 22.08
C LYS A 379 -22.62 4.74 21.52
N THR A 380 -21.60 4.63 22.35
CA THR A 380 -20.20 4.86 21.95
C THR A 380 -19.69 3.76 21.02
N GLN A 381 -20.04 2.49 21.26
CA GLN A 381 -19.74 1.39 20.33
C GLN A 381 -20.42 1.58 18.97
N TRP A 382 -21.67 2.03 18.96
CA TRP A 382 -22.38 2.33 17.72
C TRP A 382 -21.75 3.49 16.97
N LEU A 383 -21.41 4.59 17.65
CA LEU A 383 -20.72 5.74 17.06
C LEU A 383 -19.34 5.36 16.49
N ALA A 384 -18.57 4.54 17.21
CA ALA A 384 -17.29 4.00 16.72
C ALA A 384 -17.48 3.17 15.44
N LYS A 385 -18.50 2.30 15.41
CA LYS A 385 -18.86 1.53 14.21
C LYS A 385 -19.24 2.46 13.05
N MET A 386 -20.03 3.50 13.28
CA MET A 386 -20.42 4.46 12.24
C MET A 386 -19.23 5.27 11.73
N ALA A 387 -18.32 5.67 12.62
CA ALA A 387 -17.07 6.33 12.23
C ALA A 387 -16.28 5.47 11.24
N ASN A 388 -16.08 4.20 11.59
CA ASN A 388 -15.36 3.25 10.76
C ASN A 388 -16.04 3.02 9.39
N VAL A 389 -17.36 2.79 9.39
CA VAL A 389 -18.11 2.58 8.14
C VAL A 389 -18.08 3.81 7.24
N PHE A 390 -18.28 5.02 7.79
CA PHE A 390 -18.24 6.24 7.00
C PHE A 390 -16.84 6.50 6.44
N VAL A 391 -15.78 6.23 7.22
CA VAL A 391 -14.39 6.33 6.71
C VAL A 391 -14.19 5.37 5.55
N ASN A 392 -14.57 4.11 5.70
CA ASN A 392 -14.39 3.08 4.68
C ASN A 392 -15.16 3.39 3.38
N VAL A 393 -16.28 4.11 3.45
CA VAL A 393 -17.03 4.53 2.26
C VAL A 393 -16.47 5.82 1.66
N PHE A 394 -16.32 6.88 2.44
CA PHE A 394 -16.05 8.21 1.89
C PHE A 394 -14.58 8.51 1.64
N ARG A 395 -13.66 7.85 2.36
CA ARG A 395 -12.23 8.11 2.19
C ARG A 395 -11.69 7.62 0.84
N PRO A 396 -12.06 6.43 0.33
CA PRO A 396 -11.71 6.01 -1.03
C PRO A 396 -12.28 6.95 -2.10
N ILE A 397 -13.54 7.35 -1.95
CA ILE A 397 -14.21 8.26 -2.89
C ILE A 397 -13.50 9.63 -2.92
N ALA A 398 -13.13 10.17 -1.76
CA ALA A 398 -12.37 11.41 -1.68
C ALA A 398 -11.01 11.32 -2.37
N LYS A 399 -10.28 10.20 -2.21
CA LYS A 399 -9.01 9.97 -2.90
C LYS A 399 -9.19 9.90 -4.42
N GLU A 400 -10.25 9.25 -4.88
CA GLU A 400 -10.58 9.14 -6.31
C GLU A 400 -10.93 10.49 -6.93
N LEU A 401 -11.76 11.30 -6.28
CA LEU A 401 -12.14 12.62 -6.79
C LEU A 401 -10.94 13.58 -6.87
N ILE A 402 -10.01 13.52 -5.91
CA ILE A 402 -8.76 14.32 -5.97
C ILE A 402 -7.93 13.89 -7.19
N ARG A 403 -7.83 12.58 -7.43
CA ARG A 403 -7.11 12.03 -8.58
C ARG A 403 -7.69 12.54 -9.91
N ASP A 404 -9.00 12.55 -10.05
CA ASP A 404 -9.67 12.97 -11.28
C ASP A 404 -9.60 14.49 -11.50
N SER A 405 -9.51 15.27 -10.42
CA SER A 405 -9.33 16.73 -10.46
C SER A 405 -7.89 17.16 -10.78
N SER A 406 -6.93 16.23 -10.72
CA SER A 406 -5.49 16.49 -10.90
C SER A 406 -4.95 16.08 -12.28
N SER A 407 -5.79 15.53 -13.15
CA SER A 407 -5.40 15.16 -14.53
C SER A 407 -5.40 16.39 -15.43
N PRO A 408 -4.29 16.74 -16.09
CA PRO A 408 -4.32 17.70 -17.20
C PRO A 408 -5.14 17.12 -18.35
N LEU A 409 -6.00 17.95 -18.96
CA LEU A 409 -6.65 17.67 -20.24
C LEU A 409 -5.63 17.48 -21.36
#